data_AF-A0A061N7H7-F1
#
_entry.id   AF-A0A061N7H7-F1
#
_cell.length_a   1.000
_cell.length_b   1.000
_cell.length_c   1.000
_cell.angle_alpha   90.00
_cell.angle_beta   90.00
_cell.angle_gamma   90.00
#
_symmetry.space_group_name_H-M   'P 1'
#
loop_
_entity.id
_entity.type
_entity.pdbx_description
1 polymer ?
#
loop_
_entity_poly.entity_id
_entity_poly.type
_entity_poly.pdbx_seq_one_letter_code
_entity_poly.pdbx_strand_id
1 'polypeptide(L)'
;MSNHCDHLIDYFNGQLSDEEKRSFEEHLTTCGDCREELRELQELTDDLGFSAEPIEPPSALKQQVLEAAFNERTPNDVKEDDDNVHSFTTDQESQNSVVVPKKIVRN
;
A
#
# COMPACT_ATOMS: atom_id res chain seq x y z
N MET A 1 -10.45 26.00 -17.59
CA MET A 1 -9.40 25.04 -17.97
C MET A 1 -8.08 25.75 -17.74
N SER A 2 -7.48 25.53 -16.56
CA SER A 2 -6.21 26.15 -16.17
C SER A 2 -5.08 25.36 -16.83
N ASN A 3 -4.04 26.02 -17.36
CA ASN A 3 -2.90 25.35 -18.02
C ASN A 3 -2.26 24.23 -17.17
N HIS A 4 -2.37 24.30 -15.84
CA HIS A 4 -1.85 23.26 -14.95
C HIS A 4 -2.60 21.93 -15.04
N CYS A 5 -3.87 21.91 -15.46
CA CYS A 5 -4.65 20.67 -15.62
C CYS A 5 -4.08 19.78 -16.74
N ASP A 6 -3.42 20.37 -17.73
CA ASP A 6 -2.87 19.65 -18.89
C ASP A 6 -1.68 18.75 -18.51
N HIS A 7 -1.09 18.95 -17.32
CA HIS A 7 0.04 18.16 -16.82
C HIS A 7 -0.35 16.84 -16.13
N LEU A 8 -1.64 16.52 -16.03
CA LEU A 8 -2.11 15.33 -15.32
C LEU A 8 -1.50 14.03 -15.86
N ILE A 9 -1.51 13.85 -17.18
CA ILE A 9 -0.98 12.64 -17.83
C ILE A 9 0.55 12.56 -17.70
N ASP A 10 1.25 13.68 -17.85
CA ASP A 10 2.70 13.74 -17.72
C ASP A 10 3.14 13.48 -16.27
N TYR A 11 2.38 14.00 -15.29
CA TYR A 11 2.59 13.72 -13.86
C TYR A 11 2.40 12.23 -13.57
N PHE A 12 1.29 11.65 -14.03
CA PHE A 12 0.98 10.24 -13.85
C PHE A 12 2.07 9.32 -14.43
N ASN A 13 2.60 9.67 -15.61
CA ASN A 13 3.68 8.92 -16.26
C ASN A 13 5.08 9.22 -15.71
N GLY A 14 5.21 10.14 -14.74
CA GLY A 14 6.50 10.55 -14.19
C GLY A 14 7.42 11.28 -15.18
N GLN A 15 6.84 11.99 -16.15
CA GLN A 15 7.56 12.66 -17.25
C GLN A 15 7.80 14.15 -17.02
N LEU A 16 7.29 14.72 -15.92
CA LEU A 16 7.54 16.10 -15.53
C LEU A 16 8.94 16.29 -14.95
N SER A 17 9.51 17.47 -15.16
CA SER A 17 10.68 17.91 -14.40
C SER A 17 10.32 18.13 -12.93
N ASP A 18 11.33 18.19 -12.05
CA ASP A 18 11.11 18.40 -10.61
C ASP A 18 10.37 19.71 -10.30
N GLU A 19 10.57 20.74 -11.13
CA GLU A 19 9.89 22.03 -10.96
C GLU A 19 8.41 21.95 -11.36
N GLU A 20 8.13 21.36 -12.53
CA GLU A 20 6.76 21.17 -13.01
C GLU A 20 5.98 20.26 -12.09
N LYS A 21 6.62 19.20 -11.58
CA LYS A 21 6.03 18.29 -10.61
C LYS A 21 5.59 19.02 -9.34
N ARG A 22 6.46 19.86 -8.75
CA ARG A 22 6.13 20.65 -7.56
C ARG A 22 4.97 21.61 -7.82
N SER A 23 4.99 22.31 -8.95
CA SER A 23 3.88 23.20 -9.33
C SER A 23 2.56 22.45 -9.52
N PHE A 24 2.59 21.26 -10.11
CA PHE A 24 1.39 20.44 -10.27
C PHE A 24 0.89 19.88 -8.94
N GLU A 25 1.78 19.50 -8.02
CA GLU A 25 1.39 19.07 -6.67
C GLU A 25 0.72 20.20 -5.88
N GLU A 26 1.19 21.44 -6.01
CA GLU A 26 0.49 22.61 -5.46
C GLU A 26 -0.90 22.78 -6.08
N HIS A 27 -1.03 22.59 -7.40
CA HIS A 27 -2.33 22.62 -8.08
C HIS A 27 -3.30 21.55 -7.54
N LEU A 28 -2.82 20.33 -7.30
CA LEU A 28 -3.62 19.24 -6.73
C LEU A 28 -4.21 19.57 -5.36
N THR A 29 -3.61 20.49 -4.59
CA THR A 29 -4.19 20.92 -3.30
C THR A 29 -5.49 21.72 -3.46
N THR A 30 -5.64 22.42 -4.58
CA THR A 30 -6.76 23.35 -4.83
C THR A 30 -7.78 22.84 -5.83
N CYS A 31 -7.37 21.94 -6.74
CA CYS A 31 -8.23 21.41 -7.80
C CYS A 31 -8.83 20.04 -7.42
N GLY A 32 -10.15 19.98 -7.22
CA GLY A 32 -10.87 18.73 -6.95
C GLY A 32 -10.89 17.78 -8.14
N ASP A 33 -11.15 18.32 -9.32
CA ASP A 33 -11.31 17.56 -10.56
C ASP A 33 -10.02 16.79 -10.90
N CYS A 34 -8.85 17.44 -10.86
CA CYS A 34 -7.58 16.76 -11.13
C CYS A 34 -7.23 15.68 -10.09
N ARG A 35 -7.67 15.83 -8.83
CA ARG A 35 -7.50 14.76 -7.83
C ARG A 35 -8.39 13.56 -8.13
N GLU A 36 -9.62 13.80 -8.55
CA GLU A 36 -10.56 12.76 -8.95
C GLU A 36 -10.08 12.01 -10.18
N GLU A 37 -9.70 12.74 -11.24
CA GLU A 37 -9.13 12.13 -12.45
C GLU A 37 -7.85 11.33 -12.16
N LEU A 38 -6.95 11.85 -11.33
CA LEU A 38 -5.73 11.13 -10.95
C LEU A 38 -6.06 9.83 -10.20
N ARG A 39 -7.03 9.86 -9.27
CA ARG A 39 -7.49 8.67 -8.55
C ARG A 39 -8.08 7.64 -9.52
N GLU A 40 -8.93 8.06 -10.44
CA GLU A 40 -9.54 7.16 -11.43
C GLU A 40 -8.47 6.50 -12.32
N LEU A 41 -7.46 7.26 -12.76
CA LEU A 41 -6.35 6.69 -13.53
C LEU A 41 -5.54 5.66 -12.73
N GLN A 42 -5.29 5.91 -11.45
CA GLN A 42 -4.60 4.97 -10.56
C GLN A 42 -5.41 3.68 -10.39
N GLU A 43 -6.70 3.79 -10.04
CA GLU A 43 -7.60 2.64 -9.89
C GLU A 43 -7.68 1.78 -11.16
N LEU A 44 -7.67 2.41 -12.34
CA LEU A 44 -7.69 1.70 -13.63
C LEU A 44 -6.39 0.95 -13.94
N THR A 45 -5.26 1.35 -13.34
CA THR A 45 -3.93 0.85 -13.69
C THR A 45 -3.26 0.02 -12.60
N ASP A 46 -3.78 0.03 -11.37
CA ASP A 46 -3.24 -0.72 -10.23
C ASP A 46 -3.05 -2.22 -10.52
N ASP A 47 -4.00 -2.83 -11.23
CA ASP A 47 -3.97 -4.26 -11.54
C ASP A 47 -3.09 -4.61 -12.76
N LEU A 48 -2.74 -3.64 -13.60
CA LEU A 48 -2.01 -3.90 -14.84
C LEU A 48 -0.62 -4.49 -14.58
N GLY A 49 0.06 -4.07 -13.51
CA GLY A 49 1.39 -4.58 -13.16
C GLY A 49 1.39 -6.10 -12.89
N PHE A 50 0.30 -6.62 -12.34
CA PHE A 50 0.15 -8.06 -12.04
C PHE A 50 -0.21 -8.90 -13.27
N SER A 51 -0.65 -8.27 -14.35
CA SER A 51 -0.94 -8.96 -15.61
C SER A 51 0.31 -9.35 -16.40
N ALA A 52 1.46 -8.74 -16.09
CA ALA A 52 2.73 -9.07 -16.71
C ALA A 52 3.28 -10.40 -16.18
N GLU A 53 3.91 -11.17 -17.07
CA GLU A 53 4.60 -12.40 -16.67
C GLU A 53 5.79 -12.04 -15.75
N PRO A 54 5.88 -12.60 -14.53
CA PRO A 54 6.97 -12.28 -13.62
C PRO A 54 8.32 -12.71 -14.18
N ILE A 55 9.30 -11.81 -14.14
CA ILE A 55 10.70 -12.15 -14.42
C ILE A 55 11.46 -12.37 -13.13
N GLU A 56 12.33 -13.38 -13.11
CA GLU A 56 13.15 -13.67 -11.93
C GLU A 56 14.29 -12.64 -11.81
N PRO A 57 14.39 -11.86 -10.71
CA PRO A 57 15.46 -10.87 -10.56
C PRO A 57 16.81 -11.56 -10.34
N PRO A 58 17.94 -10.97 -10.81
CA PRO A 58 19.27 -11.50 -10.51
C PRO A 58 19.51 -11.63 -9.00
N SER A 59 20.12 -12.73 -8.57
CA SER A 59 20.36 -13.02 -7.14
C SER A 59 21.14 -11.90 -6.42
N ALA A 60 22.12 -11.30 -7.10
CA ALA A 60 22.89 -10.18 -6.57
C ALA A 60 22.02 -8.96 -6.24
N LEU A 61 21.05 -8.63 -7.11
CA LEU A 61 20.14 -7.50 -6.88
C LEU A 61 19.23 -7.76 -5.68
N LYS A 62 18.69 -8.98 -5.57
CA LYS A 62 17.87 -9.39 -4.43
C LYS A 62 18.65 -9.28 -3.11
N GLN A 63 19.89 -9.75 -3.08
CA GLN A 63 20.73 -9.67 -1.88
C GLN A 63 21.02 -8.23 -1.49
N GLN A 64 21.42 -7.39 -2.45
CA GLN A 64 21.74 -5.98 -2.20
C GLN A 64 20.56 -5.19 -1.63
N VAL A 65 19.36 -5.36 -2.20
CA VAL A 65 18.14 -4.68 -1.73
C VAL A 65 17.79 -5.12 -0.30
N LEU A 66 17.86 -6.41 -0.01
CA LEU A 66 17.56 -6.92 1.33
C LEU A 66 18.57 -6.41 2.36
N GLU A 67 19.86 -6.45 2.05
CA GLU A 67 20.92 -5.94 2.93
C GLU A 67 20.76 -4.44 3.22
N ALA A 68 20.46 -3.63 2.19
CA ALA A 68 20.19 -2.20 2.37
C ALA A 68 18.99 -1.94 3.30
N ALA A 69 17.88 -2.65 3.10
CA ALA A 69 16.68 -2.50 3.93
C ALA A 69 16.90 -2.90 5.41
N PHE A 70 17.78 -3.87 5.68
CA PHE A 70 18.14 -4.25 7.05
C PHE A 70 19.09 -3.25 7.70
N ASN A 71 19.99 -2.61 6.94
CA ASN A 71 20.94 -1.63 7.45
C ASN A 71 20.33 -0.24 7.73
N GLU A 72 19.18 0.08 7.12
CA GLU A 72 18.43 1.32 7.43
C GLU A 72 17.74 1.29 8.80
N ARG A 73 17.67 0.14 9.47
CA ARG A 73 17.25 0.04 10.87
C ARG A 73 18.45 0.34 11.77
N THR A 74 18.47 1.52 12.39
CA THR A 74 19.40 1.73 13.51
C THR A 74 19.02 0.79 14.66
N PRO A 75 19.98 0.20 15.38
CA PRO A 75 19.69 -0.70 16.52
C PRO A 75 18.90 -0.08 17.69
N ASN A 76 18.46 1.18 17.61
CA ASN A 76 17.90 1.93 18.73
C ASN A 76 16.36 2.02 18.76
N ASP A 77 15.64 1.35 17.85
CA ASP A 77 14.16 1.34 17.84
C ASP A 77 13.52 0.15 18.59
N VAL A 78 14.32 -0.68 19.27
CA VAL A 78 13.79 -1.60 20.28
C VAL A 78 13.95 -0.95 21.64
N LYS A 79 12.90 -0.25 22.09
CA LYS A 79 12.73 -0.06 23.54
C LYS A 79 12.46 -1.45 24.10
N GLU A 80 13.39 -1.94 24.91
CA GLU A 80 13.17 -3.04 25.83
C GLU A 80 12.08 -2.59 26.81
N ASP A 81 10.81 -2.78 26.42
CA ASP A 81 9.71 -2.81 27.38
C ASP A 81 9.78 -4.17 28.08
N ASP A 82 10.52 -4.12 29.18
CA ASP A 82 10.53 -5.00 30.34
C ASP A 82 9.23 -5.83 30.50
N ASP A 83 9.40 -7.16 30.46
CA ASP A 83 8.59 -8.16 31.14
C ASP A 83 7.05 -8.08 31.03
N ASN A 84 6.50 -8.58 29.92
CA ASN A 84 5.26 -9.34 29.97
C ASN A 84 5.25 -10.49 28.96
N VAL A 85 5.95 -11.58 29.32
CA VAL A 85 5.72 -12.89 28.74
C VAL A 85 4.32 -13.34 29.14
N HIS A 86 3.31 -12.99 28.33
CA HIS A 86 2.05 -13.69 28.40
C HIS A 86 2.26 -15.05 27.71
N SER A 87 2.59 -16.03 28.54
CA SER A 87 2.69 -17.43 28.16
C SER A 87 1.38 -17.86 27.50
N PHE A 88 1.36 -17.87 26.16
CA PHE A 88 0.29 -18.49 25.40
C PHE A 88 0.56 -19.99 25.38
N THR A 89 0.28 -20.67 26.48
CA THR A 89 0.23 -22.13 26.50
C THR A 89 -0.95 -22.55 25.63
N THR A 90 -0.64 -23.07 24.45
CA THR A 90 -1.58 -23.80 23.60
C THR A 90 -1.97 -25.07 24.34
N ASP A 91 -3.19 -25.11 24.88
CA ASP A 91 -3.90 -26.34 25.25
C ASP A 91 -5.39 -26.01 25.45
N GLN A 92 -6.19 -26.04 24.38
CA GLN A 92 -7.60 -26.45 24.47
C GLN A 92 -8.21 -26.72 23.09
N GLU A 93 -7.85 -27.87 22.53
CA GLU A 93 -8.78 -28.64 21.72
C GLU A 93 -9.88 -29.15 22.66
N SER A 94 -11.12 -28.64 22.52
CA SER A 94 -12.36 -29.38 22.81
C SER A 94 -13.55 -28.42 22.99
N GLN A 95 -14.46 -28.48 22.00
CA GLN A 95 -15.91 -28.32 22.17
C GLN A 95 -16.44 -26.92 22.50
N ASN A 96 -16.89 -26.19 21.48
CA ASN A 96 -18.27 -25.71 21.54
C ASN A 96 -18.88 -25.49 20.15
N SER A 97 -20.00 -26.16 19.94
CA SER A 97 -20.86 -26.08 18.76
C SER A 97 -21.44 -24.67 18.60
N VAL A 98 -21.21 -24.03 17.46
CA VAL A 98 -21.98 -22.84 17.08
C VAL A 98 -23.32 -23.31 16.53
N VAL A 99 -24.33 -23.37 17.40
CA VAL A 99 -25.74 -23.46 16.98
C VAL A 99 -26.10 -22.09 16.39
N VAL A 100 -26.36 -22.03 15.09
CA VAL A 100 -26.90 -20.83 14.43
C VAL A 100 -28.44 -20.90 14.48
N PRO A 101 -29.13 -20.03 15.22
CA PRO A 101 -30.58 -19.94 15.10
C PRO A 101 -30.91 -18.94 13.96
N LYS A 102 -31.48 -19.42 12.85
CA LYS A 102 -32.16 -18.53 11.90
C LYS A 102 -33.53 -19.06 11.48
N LYS A 103 -34.52 -18.43 12.11
CA LYS A 103 -35.84 -18.00 11.61
C LYS A 103 -36.92 -19.06 11.40
N ILE A 104 -37.81 -19.09 12.38
CA ILE A 104 -39.22 -19.47 12.27
C ILE A 104 -39.85 -18.75 11.07
N VAL A 105 -40.26 -19.50 10.05
CA VAL A 105 -41.24 -19.05 9.06
C VAL A 105 -42.61 -19.47 9.62
N ARG A 106 -43.43 -18.48 9.96
CA ARG A 106 -44.85 -18.66 10.30
C ARG A 106 -45.66 -18.37 9.04
N ASN A 107 -46.58 -19.31 8.78
CA ASN A 107 -47.76 -19.26 7.93
C ASN A 107 -47.58 -19.37 6.41
#